data_AF-A0A5M6DMK3-F1
#
_entry.id   AF-A0A5M6DMK3-F1
#
_cell.length_a   1.000
_cell.length_b   1.000
_cell.length_c   1.000
_cell.angle_alpha   90.00
_cell.angle_beta   90.00
_cell.angle_gamma   90.00
#
_symmetry.space_group_name_H-M   'P 1'
#
loop_
_entity.id
_entity.type
_entity.pdbx_description
1 polymer ?
#
loop_
_entity_poly.entity_id
_entity_poly.type
_entity_poly.pdbx_seq_one_letter_code
_entity_poly.pdbx_strand_id
1 'polypeptide(L)'
;MGLLLIAGASAAQEAVSESASGKTRDGAAVPPRRVLVIGIDGTRTDALQAANTPHLDRLIQDGQLWTNTQILGDRPTQNDTVSGPGWTSFLTGVWADKHGVNDNRFEGRNVDAYPHFFARVRHAYPAARMGSFVDWKPIDDYLVRDADVRVCHESHGASEYEQNDGKLATAAAAFLRDDDPHVVMVYFGMADESGHAHGFHPSVRPYVDAIARVDERVGQVLNAMQERPNYAQEQWLVVVSTDHGGQGTGHGSGHEIPAIRQTWLIVSGDRRSPNPPASSVATSTEPSPSYLVDVSVTALEHLGIPLDPAWQLDGKALRFDSPPHPPAADEPVSHSRKALSENE
;
A
#
# COMPACT_ATOMS: atom_id res chain seq x y z
N MET A 1 82.03 -33.57 -19.54
CA MET A 1 81.84 -33.99 -18.13
C MET A 1 80.39 -33.74 -17.76
N GLY A 2 79.68 -34.77 -17.26
CA GLY A 2 78.28 -34.76 -16.78
C GLY A 2 77.25 -34.83 -17.92
N LEU A 3 76.65 -35.97 -18.31
CA LEU A 3 75.63 -36.78 -17.60
C LEU A 3 74.54 -35.87 -17.00
N LEU A 4 73.24 -35.98 -17.32
CA LEU A 4 72.42 -37.16 -17.04
C LEU A 4 70.92 -36.98 -17.49
N LEU A 5 70.35 -38.06 -18.06
CA LEU A 5 68.93 -38.58 -18.06
C LEU A 5 67.75 -37.70 -18.56
N ILE A 6 67.05 -38.05 -19.65
CA ILE A 6 66.00 -39.09 -19.94
C ILE A 6 64.55 -38.57 -19.78
N ALA A 7 63.80 -38.70 -20.89
CA ALA A 7 62.34 -38.91 -21.13
C ALA A 7 61.30 -38.10 -20.31
N GLY A 8 60.17 -37.63 -20.83
CA GLY A 8 59.38 -37.96 -22.01
C GLY A 8 57.89 -37.85 -21.61
N ALA A 9 57.03 -37.23 -22.43
CA ALA A 9 55.55 -37.33 -22.47
C ALA A 9 55.04 -36.18 -23.36
N SER A 10 54.49 -36.46 -24.55
CA SER A 10 53.08 -36.81 -24.83
C SER A 10 52.10 -35.67 -24.55
N ALA A 11 51.46 -35.22 -25.63
CA ALA A 11 50.51 -34.12 -25.69
C ALA A 11 49.23 -34.41 -24.91
N ALA A 12 48.73 -33.39 -24.20
CA ALA A 12 47.36 -33.34 -23.73
C ALA A 12 46.78 -31.95 -24.04
N GLN A 13 45.67 -31.98 -24.76
CA GLN A 13 44.80 -30.87 -25.11
C GLN A 13 44.41 -30.05 -23.86
N GLU A 14 44.50 -28.72 -23.94
CA GLU A 14 43.92 -27.82 -22.94
C GLU A 14 42.38 -27.93 -22.96
N ALA A 15 41.83 -28.50 -21.88
CA ALA A 15 40.43 -28.34 -21.55
C ALA A 15 40.28 -27.05 -20.72
N VAL A 16 39.70 -26.01 -21.32
CA VAL A 16 39.23 -24.83 -20.61
C VAL A 16 38.05 -25.26 -19.76
N SER A 17 38.22 -25.30 -18.43
CA SER A 17 37.11 -25.51 -17.51
C SER A 17 36.29 -24.22 -17.42
N GLU A 18 35.10 -24.21 -18.00
CA GLU A 18 34.04 -23.30 -17.57
C GLU A 18 33.70 -23.62 -16.11
N SER A 19 34.15 -22.76 -15.19
CA SER A 19 33.65 -22.75 -13.82
C SER A 19 32.29 -22.05 -13.82
N ALA A 20 31.24 -22.84 -13.96
CA ALA A 20 29.93 -22.47 -13.47
C ALA A 20 29.99 -22.31 -11.94
N SER A 21 29.63 -21.13 -11.45
CA SER A 21 29.00 -20.99 -10.13
C SER A 21 28.00 -19.85 -10.16
N GLY A 22 26.94 -20.04 -10.95
CA GLY A 22 25.65 -19.46 -10.62
C GLY A 22 25.15 -20.18 -9.36
N LYS A 23 25.27 -19.53 -8.20
CA LYS A 23 24.48 -19.91 -7.04
C LYS A 23 23.05 -19.44 -7.29
N THR A 24 22.21 -20.34 -7.77
CA THR A 24 20.76 -20.17 -7.70
C THR A 24 20.37 -20.05 -6.21
N ARG A 25 19.62 -19.00 -5.84
CA ARG A 25 18.97 -18.88 -4.54
C ARG A 25 17.66 -19.67 -4.57
N ASP A 26 17.73 -20.96 -4.85
CA ASP A 26 16.54 -21.82 -4.78
C ASP A 26 16.30 -22.24 -3.32
N GLY A 27 15.18 -21.80 -2.73
CA GLY A 27 14.67 -22.37 -1.47
C GLY A 27 14.36 -21.40 -0.33
N ALA A 28 14.52 -20.08 -0.49
CA ALA A 28 14.08 -19.12 0.53
C ALA A 28 12.57 -18.82 0.38
N ALA A 29 11.84 -18.81 1.50
CA ALA A 29 10.39 -18.65 1.50
C ALA A 29 9.96 -17.26 0.99
N VAL A 30 8.88 -17.24 0.21
CA VAL A 30 8.18 -16.04 -0.26
C VAL A 30 6.73 -16.05 0.21
N PRO A 31 6.07 -14.88 0.32
CA PRO A 31 4.65 -14.83 0.66
C PRO A 31 3.78 -15.54 -0.39
N PRO A 32 2.74 -16.29 0.01
CA PRO A 32 1.81 -16.95 -0.91
C PRO A 32 0.79 -16.00 -1.56
N ARG A 33 0.71 -14.75 -1.09
CA ARG A 33 -0.20 -13.70 -1.54
C ARG A 33 0.53 -12.37 -1.63
N ARG A 34 -0.11 -11.37 -2.24
CA ARG A 34 0.49 -10.05 -2.44
C ARG A 34 -0.31 -8.94 -1.77
N VAL A 35 0.39 -7.87 -1.42
CA VAL A 35 -0.21 -6.68 -0.77
C VAL A 35 0.27 -5.42 -1.47
N LEU A 36 -0.68 -4.54 -1.81
CA LEU A 36 -0.45 -3.16 -2.18
C LEU A 36 -1.05 -2.26 -1.10
N VAL A 37 -0.23 -1.45 -0.46
CA VAL A 37 -0.66 -0.41 0.49
C VAL A 37 -0.46 0.95 -0.16
N ILE A 38 -1.52 1.76 -0.15
CA ILE A 38 -1.49 3.13 -0.68
C ILE A 38 -1.90 4.09 0.43
N GLY A 39 -1.04 5.06 0.70
CA GLY A 39 -1.29 6.17 1.60
C GLY A 39 -1.62 7.44 0.81
N ILE A 40 -2.72 8.12 1.15
CA ILE A 40 -3.05 9.45 0.61
C ILE A 40 -3.09 10.43 1.79
N ASP A 41 -2.06 11.26 1.94
CA ASP A 41 -1.91 12.11 3.13
C ASP A 41 -3.04 13.15 3.27
N GLY A 42 -3.43 13.45 4.51
CA GLY A 42 -4.30 14.58 4.85
C GLY A 42 -5.69 14.58 4.23
N THR A 43 -6.28 13.41 3.94
CA THR A 43 -7.53 13.31 3.18
C THR A 43 -8.74 13.11 4.09
N ARG A 44 -9.58 14.13 4.24
CA ARG A 44 -10.84 14.01 4.99
C ARG A 44 -11.81 13.06 4.29
N THR A 45 -12.58 12.30 5.08
CA THR A 45 -13.62 11.39 4.58
C THR A 45 -14.69 12.10 3.75
N ASP A 46 -15.15 13.27 4.18
CA ASP A 46 -16.18 14.04 3.48
C ASP A 46 -15.66 14.68 2.18
N ALA A 47 -14.37 15.01 2.12
CA ALA A 47 -13.72 15.48 0.91
C ALA A 47 -13.47 14.36 -0.09
N LEU A 48 -13.10 13.16 0.35
CA LEU A 48 -13.04 11.96 -0.49
C LEU A 48 -14.40 11.71 -1.16
N GLN A 49 -15.48 11.72 -0.37
CA GLN A 49 -16.85 11.49 -0.88
C GLN A 49 -17.33 12.58 -1.86
N ALA A 50 -16.77 13.78 -1.78
CA ALA A 50 -17.09 14.89 -2.68
C ALA A 50 -16.22 14.91 -3.96
N ALA A 51 -15.05 14.27 -3.94
CA ALA A 51 -14.14 14.20 -5.07
C ALA A 51 -14.60 13.17 -6.12
N ASN A 52 -14.20 13.38 -7.37
CA ASN A 52 -14.42 12.40 -8.43
C ASN A 52 -13.26 11.39 -8.40
N THR A 53 -13.49 10.23 -7.80
CA THR A 53 -12.45 9.21 -7.55
C THR A 53 -12.83 7.84 -8.12
N PRO A 54 -12.99 7.70 -9.45
CA PRO A 54 -13.47 6.45 -10.07
C PRO A 54 -12.60 5.23 -9.78
N HIS A 55 -11.30 5.40 -9.51
CA HIS A 55 -10.42 4.27 -9.20
C HIS A 55 -10.60 3.78 -7.75
N LEU A 56 -10.71 4.69 -6.79
CA LEU A 56 -11.07 4.36 -5.40
C LEU A 56 -12.51 3.83 -5.32
N ASP A 57 -13.45 4.38 -6.09
CA ASP A 57 -14.84 3.90 -6.17
C ASP A 57 -14.88 2.42 -6.59
N ARG A 58 -14.00 2.01 -7.51
CA ARG A 58 -13.88 0.61 -7.92
C ARG A 58 -13.37 -0.27 -6.79
N LEU A 59 -12.35 0.17 -6.04
CA LEU A 59 -11.87 -0.57 -4.87
C LEU A 59 -12.96 -0.73 -3.81
N ILE A 60 -13.79 0.30 -3.63
CA ILE A 60 -14.94 0.27 -2.71
C ILE A 60 -16.00 -0.72 -3.21
N GLN A 61 -16.32 -0.73 -4.50
CA GLN A 61 -17.27 -1.69 -5.09
C GLN A 61 -16.80 -3.15 -4.96
N ASP A 62 -15.51 -3.39 -5.16
CA ASP A 62 -14.90 -4.72 -5.07
C ASP A 62 -14.48 -5.09 -3.63
N GLY A 63 -14.76 -4.22 -2.65
CA GLY A 63 -14.28 -4.36 -1.29
C GLY A 63 -15.17 -3.68 -0.25
N GLN A 64 -14.55 -3.02 0.72
CA GLN A 64 -15.23 -2.34 1.82
C GLN A 64 -14.58 -0.99 2.11
N LEU A 65 -15.43 0.02 2.33
CA LEU A 65 -15.05 1.33 2.87
C LEU A 65 -15.47 1.43 4.34
N TRP A 66 -14.55 1.88 5.19
CA TRP A 66 -14.85 2.41 6.51
C TRP A 66 -14.71 3.92 6.47
N THR A 67 -15.77 4.66 6.79
CA THR A 67 -15.81 6.14 6.84
C THR A 67 -15.54 6.70 8.25
N ASN A 68 -15.33 5.81 9.21
CA ASN A 68 -15.16 6.09 10.63
C ASN A 68 -13.81 5.59 11.16
N THR A 69 -12.78 5.52 10.31
CA THR A 69 -11.44 5.07 10.71
C THR A 69 -10.87 6.07 11.72
N GLN A 70 -10.37 5.59 12.86
CA GLN A 70 -9.80 6.45 13.89
C GLN A 70 -8.28 6.44 13.84
N ILE A 71 -7.70 7.63 13.98
CA ILE A 71 -6.23 7.80 14.07
C ILE A 71 -5.71 7.76 15.51
N LEU A 72 -6.63 7.77 16.46
CA LEU A 72 -6.37 7.61 17.89
C LEU A 72 -7.16 6.39 18.39
N GLY A 73 -6.51 5.57 19.22
CA GLY A 73 -7.18 4.48 19.93
C GLY A 73 -8.03 4.95 21.11
N ASP A 74 -8.64 4.01 21.81
CA ASP A 74 -9.36 4.21 23.08
C ASP A 74 -8.42 4.48 24.27
N ARG A 75 -7.10 4.38 24.05
CA ARG A 75 -6.09 4.63 25.07
C ARG A 75 -5.57 6.06 25.03
N PRO A 76 -5.26 6.67 26.19
CA PRO A 76 -4.66 7.99 26.24
C PRO A 76 -3.30 7.99 25.54
N THR A 77 -3.15 8.85 24.56
CA THR A 77 -1.88 9.09 23.87
C THR A 77 -1.60 10.59 23.88
N GLN A 78 -0.33 10.97 24.02
CA GLN A 78 0.09 12.39 24.07
C GLN A 78 0.48 12.93 22.69
N ASN A 79 0.44 12.09 21.65
CA ASN A 79 0.83 12.50 20.31
C ASN A 79 -0.15 13.50 19.73
N ASP A 80 0.38 14.39 18.90
CA ASP A 80 -0.43 15.17 17.99
C ASP A 80 -0.97 14.28 16.86
N THR A 81 -1.98 14.74 16.16
CA THR A 81 -2.65 14.05 15.05
C THR A 81 -2.10 14.49 13.70
N VAL A 82 -0.77 14.64 13.65
CA VAL A 82 0.00 15.04 12.47
C VAL A 82 0.71 13.82 11.86
N SER A 83 1.39 14.02 10.74
CA SER A 83 1.81 12.91 9.88
C SER A 83 2.81 11.94 10.52
N GLY A 84 3.72 12.40 11.38
CA GLY A 84 4.70 11.55 12.06
C GLY A 84 4.03 10.42 12.88
N PRO A 85 3.21 10.76 13.88
CA PRO A 85 2.45 9.77 14.64
C PRO A 85 1.51 8.92 13.77
N GLY A 86 0.78 9.55 12.83
CA GLY A 86 -0.17 8.87 11.95
C GLY A 86 0.48 7.79 11.09
N TRP A 87 1.50 8.15 10.29
CA TRP A 87 2.25 7.21 9.45
C TRP A 87 2.99 6.16 10.27
N THR A 88 3.50 6.51 11.45
CA THR A 88 4.16 5.52 12.30
C THR A 88 3.14 4.49 12.80
N SER A 89 1.95 4.90 13.24
CA SER A 89 0.89 3.98 13.66
C SER A 89 0.40 3.10 12.49
N PHE A 90 0.18 3.71 11.33
CA PHE A 90 -0.21 3.05 10.09
C PHE A 90 0.77 1.94 9.69
N LEU A 91 2.08 2.22 9.73
CA LEU A 91 3.11 1.32 9.20
C LEU A 91 3.66 0.31 10.22
N THR A 92 3.44 0.54 11.52
CA THR A 92 3.94 -0.34 12.60
C THR A 92 2.85 -1.18 13.26
N GLY A 93 1.59 -0.75 13.19
CA GLY A 93 0.45 -1.46 13.79
C GLY A 93 0.34 -1.30 15.30
N VAL A 94 1.01 -0.30 15.86
CA VAL A 94 0.93 0.08 17.28
C VAL A 94 0.69 1.58 17.42
N TRP A 95 0.16 2.05 18.55
CA TRP A 95 -0.02 3.48 18.80
C TRP A 95 1.23 4.17 19.38
N ALA A 96 1.19 5.51 19.50
CA ALA A 96 2.34 6.36 19.80
C ALA A 96 3.01 6.15 21.16
N ASP A 97 2.27 5.70 22.17
CA ASP A 97 2.83 5.27 23.46
C ASP A 97 3.78 4.06 23.34
N LYS A 98 3.68 3.27 22.25
CA LYS A 98 4.60 2.17 21.95
C LYS A 98 5.71 2.58 20.99
N HIS A 99 5.35 3.14 19.83
CA HIS A 99 6.34 3.52 18.80
C HIS A 99 7.08 4.83 19.09
N GLY A 100 6.68 5.60 20.11
CA GLY A 100 7.41 6.76 20.63
C GLY A 100 7.44 8.00 19.74
N VAL A 101 6.70 8.04 18.64
CA VAL A 101 6.64 9.20 17.72
C VAL A 101 5.41 10.02 18.08
N ASN A 102 5.63 11.24 18.60
CA ASN A 102 4.56 12.10 19.09
C ASN A 102 4.29 13.34 18.23
N ASP A 103 5.19 13.64 17.29
CA ASP A 103 5.11 14.75 16.33
C ASP A 103 5.98 14.48 15.08
N ASN A 104 6.09 15.46 14.18
CA ASN A 104 6.89 15.38 12.96
C ASN A 104 8.41 15.47 13.18
N ARG A 105 8.90 15.55 14.42
CA ARG A 105 10.34 15.56 14.73
C ARG A 105 10.92 14.15 14.87
N PHE A 106 10.07 13.14 15.11
CA PHE A 106 10.48 11.75 15.33
C PHE A 106 11.49 11.55 16.48
N GLU A 107 11.55 12.50 17.42
CA GLU A 107 12.34 12.39 18.64
C GLU A 107 11.69 11.36 19.58
N GLY A 108 12.50 10.44 20.14
CA GLY A 108 12.00 9.38 21.01
C GLY A 108 11.40 8.17 20.29
N ARG A 109 11.48 8.11 18.95
CA ARG A 109 11.01 6.97 18.15
C ARG A 109 11.58 5.64 18.65
N ASN A 110 10.72 4.64 18.73
CA ASN A 110 11.01 3.28 19.20
C ASN A 110 10.73 2.25 18.08
N VAL A 111 11.10 2.62 16.86
CA VAL A 111 10.85 1.84 15.63
C VAL A 111 11.80 0.64 15.49
N ASP A 112 12.79 0.48 16.37
CA ASP A 112 13.56 -0.77 16.46
C ASP A 112 12.76 -1.86 17.19
N ALA A 113 12.03 -1.51 18.25
CA ALA A 113 11.15 -2.45 18.95
C ALA A 113 9.82 -2.67 18.21
N TYR A 114 9.32 -1.61 17.54
CA TYR A 114 8.09 -1.64 16.76
C TYR A 114 8.37 -1.23 15.31
N PRO A 115 8.98 -2.12 14.51
CA PRO A 115 9.41 -1.78 13.16
C PRO A 115 8.24 -1.68 12.19
N HIS A 116 8.50 -1.00 11.09
CA HIS A 116 7.69 -1.05 9.88
C HIS A 116 7.37 -2.50 9.50
N PHE A 117 6.15 -2.76 9.04
CA PHE A 117 5.66 -4.11 8.80
C PHE A 117 6.50 -4.92 7.80
N PHE A 118 7.19 -4.27 6.86
CA PHE A 118 8.19 -4.90 5.98
C PHE A 118 9.25 -5.70 6.75
N ALA A 119 9.70 -5.26 7.92
CA ALA A 119 10.68 -6.01 8.71
C ALA A 119 10.11 -7.37 9.16
N ARG A 120 8.82 -7.40 9.51
CA ARG A 120 8.11 -8.65 9.87
C ARG A 120 7.90 -9.54 8.64
N VAL A 121 7.63 -8.95 7.48
CA VAL A 121 7.56 -9.69 6.20
C VAL A 121 8.92 -10.29 5.85
N ARG A 122 10.01 -9.53 5.93
CA ARG A 122 11.36 -10.03 5.67
C ARG A 122 11.75 -11.16 6.59
N HIS A 123 11.37 -11.08 7.87
CA HIS A 123 11.62 -12.14 8.84
C HIS A 123 10.90 -13.44 8.48
N ALA A 124 9.61 -13.38 8.14
CA ALA A 124 8.82 -14.55 7.76
C ALA A 124 9.20 -15.10 6.38
N TYR A 125 9.53 -14.21 5.44
CA TYR A 125 9.77 -14.51 4.05
C TYR A 125 11.05 -13.81 3.55
N PRO A 126 12.23 -14.41 3.79
CA PRO A 126 13.52 -13.79 3.46
C PRO A 126 13.73 -13.48 1.99
N ALA A 127 12.98 -14.11 1.09
CA ALA A 127 13.01 -13.86 -0.36
C ALA A 127 11.86 -12.96 -0.86
N ALA A 128 11.03 -12.41 0.03
CA ALA A 128 9.99 -11.45 -0.38
C ALA A 128 10.64 -10.27 -1.12
N ARG A 129 10.06 -9.91 -2.27
CA ARG A 129 10.44 -8.72 -3.03
C ARG A 129 9.54 -7.56 -2.61
N MET A 130 10.11 -6.50 -2.05
CA MET A 130 9.34 -5.39 -1.46
C MET A 130 9.81 -4.02 -1.98
N GLY A 131 8.87 -3.12 -2.23
CA GLY A 131 9.14 -1.76 -2.72
C GLY A 131 8.44 -0.68 -1.92
N SER A 132 9.12 0.44 -1.70
CA SER A 132 8.57 1.65 -1.06
C SER A 132 8.80 2.87 -1.95
N PHE A 133 7.73 3.63 -2.19
CA PHE A 133 7.69 4.80 -3.08
C PHE A 133 7.03 5.95 -2.32
N VAL A 134 7.82 6.94 -1.92
CA VAL A 134 7.35 8.04 -1.04
C VAL A 134 7.98 9.37 -1.42
N ASP A 135 7.31 10.48 -1.14
CA ASP A 135 7.89 11.82 -1.31
C ASP A 135 7.84 12.67 -0.04
N TRP A 136 7.21 12.16 1.04
CA TRP A 136 7.47 12.65 2.39
C TRP A 136 8.67 11.92 3.00
N LYS A 137 9.83 12.60 2.98
CA LYS A 137 11.14 12.06 3.37
C LYS A 137 11.20 11.37 4.75
N PRO A 138 10.49 11.84 5.82
CA PRO A 138 10.52 11.17 7.11
C PRO A 138 10.08 9.70 7.11
N ILE A 139 9.18 9.29 6.20
CA ILE A 139 8.84 7.86 6.04
C ILE A 139 10.08 7.06 5.62
N ASP A 140 10.83 7.55 4.63
CA ASP A 140 12.04 6.88 4.13
C ASP A 140 13.18 6.91 5.16
N ASP A 141 13.42 8.06 5.80
CA ASP A 141 14.54 8.25 6.73
C ASP A 141 14.37 7.47 8.04
N TYR A 142 13.15 7.38 8.57
CA TYR A 142 12.91 6.88 9.93
C TYR A 142 12.10 5.59 10.02
N LEU A 143 11.23 5.30 9.05
CA LEU A 143 10.26 4.21 9.17
C LEU A 143 10.62 3.03 8.27
N VAL A 144 10.86 3.25 6.98
CA VAL A 144 11.05 2.17 6.00
C VAL A 144 12.28 1.34 6.36
N ARG A 145 12.05 0.02 6.47
CA ARG A 145 13.09 -1.00 6.66
C ARG A 145 12.87 -2.17 5.72
N ASP A 146 13.95 -2.86 5.35
CA ASP A 146 13.94 -4.14 4.64
C ASP A 146 13.26 -4.17 3.26
N ALA A 147 12.91 -3.00 2.72
CA ALA A 147 12.53 -2.83 1.31
C ALA A 147 13.74 -3.09 0.40
N ASP A 148 13.52 -3.81 -0.70
CA ASP A 148 14.57 -4.03 -1.68
C ASP A 148 14.70 -2.89 -2.69
N VAL A 149 13.60 -2.19 -2.95
CA VAL A 149 13.56 -0.96 -3.76
C VAL A 149 12.99 0.16 -2.91
N ARG A 150 13.74 1.26 -2.80
CA ARG A 150 13.34 2.48 -2.11
C ARG A 150 13.47 3.65 -3.07
N VAL A 151 12.35 4.30 -3.37
CA VAL A 151 12.31 5.51 -4.16
C VAL A 151 11.77 6.62 -3.27
N CYS A 152 12.62 7.60 -2.99
CA CYS A 152 12.23 8.81 -2.28
C CYS A 152 12.46 10.03 -3.19
N HIS A 153 11.39 10.75 -3.50
CA HIS A 153 11.45 12.02 -4.22
C HIS A 153 11.01 13.14 -3.28
N GLU A 154 11.86 13.53 -2.33
CA GLU A 154 11.53 14.58 -1.35
C GLU A 154 10.85 15.80 -2.01
N SER A 155 9.67 16.13 -1.53
CA SER A 155 8.80 17.19 -2.04
C SER A 155 8.57 18.28 -1.00
N HIS A 156 8.44 19.53 -1.45
CA HIS A 156 7.96 20.63 -0.61
C HIS A 156 6.91 21.47 -1.34
N GLY A 157 5.74 21.63 -0.71
CA GLY A 157 4.65 22.42 -1.26
C GLY A 157 3.89 21.72 -2.40
N ALA A 158 2.63 22.14 -2.60
CA ALA A 158 1.68 21.44 -3.46
C ALA A 158 2.16 21.15 -4.90
N SER A 159 2.95 22.05 -5.51
CA SER A 159 3.42 21.86 -6.89
C SER A 159 4.49 20.77 -7.02
N GLU A 160 5.38 20.62 -6.03
CA GLU A 160 6.40 19.57 -6.07
C GLU A 160 5.78 18.20 -5.79
N TYR A 161 4.88 18.12 -4.80
CA TYR A 161 4.13 16.91 -4.51
C TYR A 161 3.29 16.46 -5.71
N GLU A 162 2.59 17.35 -6.41
CA GLU A 162 1.84 16.97 -7.61
C GLU A 162 2.74 16.35 -8.69
N GLN A 163 3.95 16.91 -8.89
CA GLN A 163 4.90 16.37 -9.85
C GLN A 163 5.48 15.03 -9.38
N ASN A 164 5.87 14.95 -8.11
CA ASN A 164 6.57 13.79 -7.56
C ASN A 164 5.60 12.63 -7.29
N ASP A 165 4.34 12.85 -6.90
CA ASP A 165 3.27 11.85 -6.90
C ASP A 165 3.18 11.16 -8.27
N GLY A 166 3.25 11.93 -9.37
CA GLY A 166 3.31 11.39 -10.73
C GLY A 166 4.55 10.52 -11.01
N LYS A 167 5.72 10.92 -10.51
CA LYS A 167 6.96 10.13 -10.61
C LYS A 167 6.87 8.84 -9.78
N LEU A 168 6.33 8.91 -8.56
CA LEU A 168 6.13 7.77 -7.68
C LEU A 168 5.16 6.76 -8.27
N ALA A 169 4.02 7.21 -8.80
CA ALA A 169 3.07 6.35 -9.49
C ALA A 169 3.71 5.63 -10.69
N THR A 170 4.53 6.36 -11.46
CA THR A 170 5.28 5.79 -12.58
C THR A 170 6.31 4.76 -12.13
N ALA A 171 7.08 5.05 -11.09
CA ALA A 171 8.08 4.15 -10.54
C ALA A 171 7.46 2.89 -9.92
N ALA A 172 6.38 3.05 -9.14
CA ALA A 172 5.63 1.95 -8.55
C ALA A 172 4.99 1.07 -9.64
N ALA A 173 4.42 1.67 -10.69
CA ALA A 173 3.86 0.95 -11.83
C ALA A 173 4.93 0.16 -12.60
N ALA A 174 6.14 0.71 -12.77
CA ALA A 174 7.26 -0.03 -13.38
C ALA A 174 7.67 -1.21 -12.51
N PHE A 175 7.87 -1.00 -11.21
CA PHE A 175 8.20 -2.06 -10.25
C PHE A 175 7.14 -3.17 -10.23
N LEU A 176 5.85 -2.81 -10.25
CA LEU A 176 4.75 -3.77 -10.37
C LEU A 176 4.79 -4.58 -11.65
N ARG A 177 5.29 -4.06 -12.77
CA ARG A 177 5.39 -4.84 -14.02
C ARG A 177 6.65 -5.69 -14.08
N ASP A 178 7.78 -5.16 -13.62
CA ASP A 178 9.10 -5.65 -14.01
C ASP A 178 9.80 -6.46 -12.90
N ASP A 179 9.42 -6.28 -11.63
CA ASP A 179 10.17 -6.83 -10.49
C ASP A 179 9.48 -7.97 -9.74
N ASP A 180 8.29 -8.38 -10.16
CA ASP A 180 7.50 -9.43 -9.48
C ASP A 180 7.33 -9.23 -7.96
N PRO A 181 6.86 -8.06 -7.48
CA PRO A 181 6.87 -7.73 -6.06
C PRO A 181 5.77 -8.41 -5.26
N HIS A 182 6.07 -8.76 -4.02
CA HIS A 182 5.12 -9.36 -3.09
C HIS A 182 4.43 -8.31 -2.20
N VAL A 183 5.13 -7.23 -1.87
CA VAL A 183 4.59 -6.13 -1.07
C VAL A 183 5.04 -4.79 -1.64
N VAL A 184 4.10 -3.88 -1.86
CA VAL A 184 4.37 -2.52 -2.34
C VAL A 184 3.70 -1.51 -1.42
N MET A 185 4.43 -0.46 -1.04
CA MET A 185 3.90 0.72 -0.36
C MET A 185 4.09 1.94 -1.26
N VAL A 186 3.01 2.67 -1.52
CA VAL A 186 3.03 3.95 -2.24
C VAL A 186 2.40 5.03 -1.37
N TYR A 187 3.06 6.17 -1.25
CA TYR A 187 2.55 7.35 -0.56
C TYR A 187 2.31 8.46 -1.60
N PHE A 188 1.23 9.22 -1.41
CA PHE A 188 0.91 10.41 -2.19
C PHE A 188 0.58 11.57 -1.25
N GLY A 189 1.30 12.70 -1.39
CA GLY A 189 1.22 13.82 -0.45
C GLY A 189 0.46 15.05 -0.96
N MET A 190 0.11 15.12 -2.25
CA MET A 190 -0.43 16.36 -2.83
C MET A 190 -1.77 16.82 -2.23
N ALA A 191 -2.58 15.90 -1.69
CA ALA A 191 -3.86 16.24 -1.09
C ALA A 191 -3.65 17.05 0.19
N ASP A 192 -2.77 16.60 1.09
CA ASP A 192 -2.41 17.30 2.31
C ASP A 192 -1.85 18.71 2.04
N GLU A 193 -0.90 18.81 1.11
CA GLU A 193 -0.26 20.08 0.77
C GLU A 193 -1.22 21.07 0.10
N SER A 194 -2.20 20.58 -0.65
CA SER A 194 -3.31 21.41 -1.14
C SER A 194 -4.22 21.87 0.01
N GLY A 195 -4.46 21.01 1.00
CA GLY A 195 -5.16 21.34 2.24
C GLY A 195 -4.45 22.42 3.04
N HIS A 196 -3.12 22.35 3.17
CA HIS A 196 -2.31 23.39 3.78
C HIS A 196 -2.36 24.71 3.01
N ALA A 197 -2.28 24.67 1.68
CA ALA A 197 -2.27 25.87 0.86
C ALA A 197 -3.64 26.58 0.79
N HIS A 198 -4.74 25.83 0.81
CA HIS A 198 -6.07 26.35 0.47
C HIS A 198 -7.18 26.01 1.47
N GLY A 199 -7.05 24.89 2.17
CA GLY A 199 -7.93 24.47 3.24
C GLY A 199 -8.49 23.06 3.09
N PHE A 200 -8.56 22.34 4.20
CA PHE A 200 -9.13 21.00 4.33
C PHE A 200 -10.66 21.06 4.48
N HIS A 201 -11.39 21.12 3.36
CA HIS A 201 -12.85 21.04 3.36
C HIS A 201 -13.39 20.68 1.96
N PRO A 202 -14.51 19.92 1.84
CA PRO A 202 -15.11 19.59 0.54
C PRO A 202 -15.56 20.79 -0.31
N SER A 203 -15.71 21.98 0.29
CA SER A 203 -16.00 23.21 -0.48
C SER A 203 -14.75 23.88 -1.05
N VAL A 204 -13.55 23.44 -0.69
CA VAL A 204 -12.28 24.00 -1.17
C VAL A 204 -11.88 23.26 -2.45
N ARG A 205 -12.14 23.90 -3.58
CA ARG A 205 -11.97 23.28 -4.90
C ARG A 205 -10.53 22.78 -5.16
N PRO A 206 -9.45 23.52 -4.86
CA PRO A 206 -8.09 23.03 -5.03
C PRO A 206 -7.79 21.74 -4.27
N TYR A 207 -8.37 21.55 -3.08
CA TYR A 207 -8.18 20.37 -2.25
C TYR A 207 -8.94 19.15 -2.82
N VAL A 208 -10.20 19.34 -3.19
CA VAL A 208 -11.01 18.28 -3.82
C VAL A 208 -10.43 17.86 -5.18
N ASP A 209 -9.98 18.82 -6.00
CA ASP A 209 -9.33 18.51 -7.27
C ASP A 209 -7.97 17.80 -7.05
N ALA A 210 -7.27 18.08 -5.94
CA ALA A 210 -6.04 17.35 -5.62
C ALA A 210 -6.33 15.87 -5.30
N ILE A 211 -7.38 15.59 -4.52
CA ILE A 211 -7.83 14.20 -4.26
C ILE A 211 -8.15 13.47 -5.57
N ALA A 212 -8.86 14.13 -6.50
CA ALA A 212 -9.17 13.55 -7.81
C ALA A 212 -7.90 13.26 -8.65
N ARG A 213 -6.88 14.13 -8.58
CA ARG A 213 -5.60 13.90 -9.26
C ARG A 213 -4.80 12.75 -8.63
N VAL A 214 -4.85 12.59 -7.30
CA VAL A 214 -4.27 11.39 -6.65
C VAL A 214 -4.99 10.13 -7.10
N ASP A 215 -6.32 10.15 -7.26
CA ASP A 215 -7.07 9.00 -7.76
C ASP A 215 -6.60 8.54 -9.15
N GLU A 216 -6.23 9.47 -10.04
CA GLU A 216 -5.60 9.11 -11.33
C GLU A 216 -4.26 8.36 -11.14
N ARG A 217 -3.46 8.76 -10.13
CA ARG A 217 -2.20 8.09 -9.78
C ARG A 217 -2.44 6.71 -9.18
N VAL A 218 -3.47 6.58 -8.33
CA VAL A 218 -3.96 5.28 -7.85
C VAL A 218 -4.35 4.39 -9.03
N GLY A 219 -5.12 4.92 -9.99
CA GLY A 219 -5.49 4.21 -11.20
C GLY A 219 -4.30 3.69 -12.00
N GLN A 220 -3.25 4.50 -12.17
CA GLN A 220 -2.01 4.08 -12.82
C GLN A 220 -1.34 2.89 -12.12
N VAL A 221 -1.26 2.92 -10.79
CA VAL A 221 -0.67 1.83 -9.99
C VAL A 221 -1.54 0.57 -10.05
N LEU A 222 -2.86 0.71 -9.92
CA LEU A 222 -3.81 -0.41 -9.98
C LEU A 222 -3.81 -1.08 -11.36
N ASN A 223 -3.79 -0.31 -12.45
CA ASN A 223 -3.72 -0.86 -13.80
C ASN A 223 -2.44 -1.69 -13.98
N ALA A 224 -1.29 -1.17 -13.55
CA ALA A 224 -0.03 -1.90 -13.63
C ALA A 224 -0.03 -3.20 -12.82
N MET A 225 -0.70 -3.22 -11.66
CA MET A 225 -0.92 -4.44 -10.87
C MET A 225 -1.83 -5.44 -11.60
N GLN A 226 -2.95 -4.98 -12.16
CA GLN A 226 -3.96 -5.83 -12.80
C GLN A 226 -3.53 -6.38 -14.17
N GLU A 227 -2.65 -5.67 -14.88
CA GLU A 227 -2.09 -6.06 -16.17
C GLU A 227 -0.99 -7.14 -16.05
N ARG A 228 -0.58 -7.51 -14.82
CA ARG A 228 0.43 -8.54 -14.59
C ARG A 228 -0.06 -9.90 -15.14
N PRO A 229 0.80 -10.67 -15.84
CA PRO A 229 0.39 -11.95 -16.44
C PRO A 229 -0.20 -12.99 -15.47
N ASN A 230 0.25 -12.98 -14.21
CA ASN A 230 -0.21 -13.91 -13.18
C ASN A 230 -1.16 -13.26 -12.14
N TYR A 231 -1.69 -12.06 -12.42
CA TYR A 231 -2.51 -11.29 -11.46
C TYR A 231 -3.62 -12.13 -10.80
N ALA A 232 -4.33 -12.95 -11.59
CA ALA A 232 -5.44 -13.78 -11.11
C ALA A 232 -5.02 -14.83 -10.07
N GLN A 233 -3.77 -15.29 -10.11
CA GLN A 233 -3.19 -16.28 -9.20
C GLN A 233 -2.51 -15.64 -7.98
N GLU A 234 -2.23 -14.34 -8.03
CA GLU A 234 -1.41 -13.63 -7.04
C GLU A 234 -2.17 -13.22 -5.78
N GLN A 235 -3.51 -13.20 -5.84
CA GLN A 235 -4.39 -12.89 -4.70
C GLN A 235 -4.00 -11.58 -4.01
N TRP A 236 -4.01 -10.47 -4.74
CA TRP A 236 -3.69 -9.15 -4.21
C TRP A 236 -4.72 -8.66 -3.20
N LEU A 237 -4.22 -8.17 -2.06
CA LEU A 237 -4.96 -7.26 -1.18
C LEU A 237 -4.51 -5.83 -1.48
N VAL A 238 -5.47 -4.93 -1.68
CA VAL A 238 -5.24 -3.49 -1.76
C VAL A 238 -5.80 -2.84 -0.51
N VAL A 239 -4.95 -2.11 0.23
CA VAL A 239 -5.34 -1.29 1.37
C VAL A 239 -5.05 0.17 1.04
N VAL A 240 -6.06 1.04 1.11
CA VAL A 240 -5.90 2.48 0.89
C VAL A 240 -6.43 3.24 2.09
N SER A 241 -5.65 4.17 2.63
CA SER A 241 -6.09 5.00 3.75
C SER A 241 -5.25 6.29 3.81
N THR A 242 -5.49 7.06 4.85
CA THR A 242 -4.90 8.36 5.13
C THR A 242 -4.60 8.43 6.62
N ASP A 243 -3.53 9.11 6.98
CA ASP A 243 -2.99 9.20 8.34
C ASP A 243 -3.69 10.27 9.21
N HIS A 244 -4.27 11.30 8.61
CA HIS A 244 -5.12 12.28 9.28
C HIS A 244 -6.10 12.99 8.34
N GLY A 245 -7.05 13.73 8.93
CA GLY A 245 -7.87 14.72 8.25
C GLY A 245 -7.34 16.15 8.46
N GLY A 246 -8.21 17.16 8.45
CA GLY A 246 -7.78 18.55 8.57
C GLY A 246 -8.92 19.54 8.85
N GLN A 247 -8.58 20.74 9.33
CA GLN A 247 -9.52 21.85 9.51
C GLN A 247 -8.87 23.20 9.23
N GLY A 248 -9.53 24.05 8.43
CA GLY A 248 -8.88 25.27 7.95
C GLY A 248 -7.66 24.86 7.13
N THR A 249 -6.49 25.44 7.38
CA THR A 249 -5.22 25.10 6.71
C THR A 249 -4.26 24.29 7.59
N GLY A 250 -4.76 23.68 8.66
CA GLY A 250 -3.96 22.88 9.58
C GLY A 250 -4.64 21.57 9.95
N HIS A 251 -3.89 20.68 10.59
CA HIS A 251 -4.34 19.34 10.96
C HIS A 251 -3.82 18.89 12.35
N GLY A 252 -3.41 19.83 13.21
CA GLY A 252 -3.13 19.54 14.62
C GLY A 252 -4.39 19.58 15.50
N SER A 253 -4.30 19.14 16.76
CA SER A 253 -5.42 19.16 17.73
C SER A 253 -6.59 18.23 17.38
N GLY A 254 -6.31 17.06 16.80
CA GLY A 254 -7.34 16.09 16.47
C GLY A 254 -8.01 15.44 17.69
N HIS A 255 -7.43 15.56 18.89
CA HIS A 255 -8.11 15.16 20.15
C HIS A 255 -9.42 15.94 20.35
N GLU A 256 -9.47 17.19 19.92
CA GLU A 256 -10.63 18.07 20.03
C GLU A 256 -11.44 18.16 18.73
N ILE A 257 -10.84 17.87 17.57
CA ILE A 257 -11.41 18.11 16.25
C ILE A 257 -11.69 16.79 15.52
N PRO A 258 -12.96 16.33 15.45
CA PRO A 258 -13.33 15.09 14.77
C PRO A 258 -12.90 15.02 13.30
N ALA A 259 -12.96 16.13 12.57
CA ALA A 259 -12.57 16.20 11.15
C ALA A 259 -11.08 15.92 10.91
N ILE A 260 -10.25 15.93 11.96
CA ILE A 260 -8.84 15.58 11.91
C ILE A 260 -8.65 14.12 12.32
N ARG A 261 -9.30 13.67 13.40
CA ARG A 261 -9.08 12.32 13.95
C ARG A 261 -9.90 11.18 13.33
N GLN A 262 -11.00 11.51 12.65
CA GLN A 262 -11.83 10.55 11.94
C GLN A 262 -11.56 10.62 10.44
N THR A 263 -11.02 9.54 9.91
CA THR A 263 -10.61 9.36 8.52
C THR A 263 -11.33 8.17 7.89
N TRP A 264 -10.75 7.58 6.86
CA TRP A 264 -11.32 6.50 6.09
C TRP A 264 -10.27 5.43 5.76
N LEU A 265 -10.76 4.23 5.46
CA LEU A 265 -9.93 3.11 5.06
C LEU A 265 -10.71 2.24 4.07
N ILE A 266 -10.06 1.87 2.98
CA ILE A 266 -10.57 0.98 1.94
C ILE A 266 -9.74 -0.29 1.98
N VAL A 267 -10.41 -1.45 1.97
CA VAL A 267 -9.77 -2.74 1.76
C VAL A 267 -10.47 -3.47 0.63
N SER A 268 -9.71 -3.99 -0.33
CA SER A 268 -10.22 -4.67 -1.52
C SER A 268 -9.34 -5.88 -1.88
N GLY A 269 -9.92 -6.91 -2.49
CA GLY A 269 -9.17 -8.06 -3.01
C GLY A 269 -8.91 -9.23 -2.03
N ASP A 270 -9.46 -9.20 -0.79
CA ASP A 270 -9.34 -10.30 0.19
C ASP A 270 -10.21 -11.52 -0.19
N ARG A 271 -9.88 -12.20 -1.28
CA ARG A 271 -10.57 -13.42 -1.73
C ARG A 271 -10.06 -14.64 -0.97
N ARG A 272 -10.47 -14.79 0.30
CA ARG A 272 -10.10 -15.95 1.13
C ARG A 272 -10.67 -17.31 0.68
N SER A 273 -11.47 -17.40 -0.39
CA SER A 273 -11.90 -18.69 -0.97
C SER A 273 -12.43 -18.55 -2.41
N PRO A 274 -12.17 -19.51 -3.33
CA PRO A 274 -12.83 -19.59 -4.63
C PRO A 274 -14.34 -19.90 -4.54
N ASN A 275 -14.82 -20.30 -3.37
CA ASN A 275 -16.24 -20.43 -3.04
C ASN A 275 -16.51 -19.64 -1.75
N PRO A 276 -16.86 -18.34 -1.84
CA PRO A 276 -17.51 -17.69 -0.71
C PRO A 276 -18.85 -18.41 -0.47
N PRO A 277 -19.23 -18.71 0.79
CA PRO A 277 -20.57 -19.20 1.07
C PRO A 277 -21.60 -18.20 0.50
N ALA A 278 -22.58 -18.73 -0.23
CA ALA A 278 -23.64 -17.92 -0.81
C ALA A 278 -24.39 -17.17 0.30
N SER A 279 -24.49 -15.85 0.14
CA SER A 279 -25.35 -14.95 0.91
C SER A 279 -25.11 -14.90 2.42
N SER A 280 -24.36 -13.89 2.84
CA SER A 280 -25.02 -12.84 3.61
C SER A 280 -24.64 -11.51 2.99
N VAL A 281 -25.61 -10.87 2.33
CA VAL A 281 -25.62 -9.41 2.31
C VAL A 281 -25.70 -9.03 3.78
N ALA A 282 -24.56 -8.78 4.40
CA ALA A 282 -24.53 -8.07 5.65
C ALA A 282 -25.03 -6.68 5.31
N THR A 283 -26.34 -6.47 5.45
CA THR A 283 -26.88 -5.16 5.80
C THR A 283 -26.31 -4.84 7.19
N SER A 284 -25.03 -4.46 7.26
CA SER A 284 -24.43 -4.07 8.53
C SER A 284 -24.75 -2.60 8.76
N THR A 285 -25.63 -2.38 9.74
CA THR A 285 -25.49 -1.33 10.74
C THR A 285 -24.02 -0.94 10.92
N GLU A 286 -23.74 0.36 10.84
CA GLU A 286 -22.40 1.00 10.93
C GLU A 286 -21.31 0.07 11.47
N PRO A 287 -20.34 -0.37 10.64
CA PRO A 287 -19.26 -1.21 11.10
C PRO A 287 -18.56 -0.54 12.28
N SER A 288 -18.23 -1.32 13.30
CA SER A 288 -17.35 -0.85 14.38
C SER A 288 -16.15 -0.14 13.77
N PRO A 289 -15.65 0.95 14.38
CA PRO A 289 -14.57 1.72 13.79
C PRO A 289 -13.36 0.82 13.49
N SER A 290 -12.76 1.08 12.33
CA SER A 290 -11.40 0.68 11.99
C SER A 290 -10.40 1.69 12.56
N TYR A 291 -9.13 1.32 12.56
CA TYR A 291 -8.05 2.12 13.12
C TYR A 291 -6.84 2.13 12.19
N LEU A 292 -6.01 3.18 12.22
CA LEU A 292 -4.78 3.21 11.42
C LEU A 292 -3.87 2.01 11.67
N VAL A 293 -3.76 1.59 12.93
CA VAL A 293 -2.98 0.43 13.32
C VAL A 293 -3.47 -0.87 12.67
N ASP A 294 -4.71 -0.94 12.20
CA ASP A 294 -5.28 -2.12 11.55
C ASP A 294 -4.67 -2.37 10.16
N VAL A 295 -4.11 -1.35 9.50
CA VAL A 295 -3.55 -1.45 8.13
C VAL A 295 -2.46 -2.51 8.07
N SER A 296 -1.41 -2.35 8.87
CA SER A 296 -0.28 -3.29 8.88
C SER A 296 -0.67 -4.68 9.34
N VAL A 297 -1.60 -4.80 10.29
CA VAL A 297 -2.07 -6.10 10.81
C VAL A 297 -2.88 -6.85 9.75
N THR A 298 -3.73 -6.14 9.02
CA THR A 298 -4.49 -6.68 7.88
C THR A 298 -3.54 -7.17 6.79
N ALA A 299 -2.52 -6.39 6.44
CA ALA A 299 -1.50 -6.78 5.47
C ALA A 299 -0.74 -8.05 5.89
N LEU A 300 -0.25 -8.11 7.14
CA LEU A 300 0.49 -9.26 7.66
C LEU A 300 -0.35 -10.54 7.65
N GLU A 301 -1.61 -10.46 8.10
CA GLU A 301 -2.51 -11.61 8.12
C GLU A 301 -2.82 -12.11 6.69
N HIS A 302 -3.03 -11.21 5.73
CA HIS A 302 -3.26 -11.58 4.33
C HIS A 302 -2.07 -12.33 3.71
N LEU A 303 -0.85 -11.86 4.00
CA LEU A 303 0.40 -12.53 3.61
C LEU A 303 0.59 -13.89 4.31
N GLY A 304 -0.33 -14.32 5.17
CA GLY A 304 -0.27 -15.61 5.86
C GLY A 304 0.77 -15.65 6.98
N ILE A 305 1.18 -14.48 7.50
CA ILE A 305 2.15 -14.38 8.59
C ILE A 305 1.40 -14.55 9.92
N PRO A 306 1.72 -15.58 10.73
CA PRO A 306 1.17 -15.69 12.07
C PRO A 306 1.58 -14.48 12.91
N LEU A 307 0.62 -13.81 13.52
CA LEU A 307 0.89 -12.64 14.38
C LEU A 307 1.46 -13.12 15.72
N ASP A 308 2.72 -12.80 15.99
CA ASP A 308 3.37 -13.12 17.26
C ASP A 308 2.84 -12.21 18.37
N PRO A 309 2.27 -12.75 19.47
CA PRO A 309 1.85 -11.96 20.61
C PRO A 309 2.95 -11.05 21.20
N ALA A 310 4.23 -11.44 21.06
CA ALA A 310 5.37 -10.64 21.52
C ALA A 310 5.51 -9.31 20.77
N TRP A 311 4.96 -9.20 19.55
CA TRP A 311 4.94 -7.94 18.81
C TRP A 311 4.00 -6.91 19.43
N GLN A 312 3.09 -7.34 20.31
CA GLN A 312 2.14 -6.48 21.02
C GLN A 312 1.43 -5.50 20.07
N LEU A 313 1.00 -6.00 18.92
CA LEU A 313 0.22 -5.23 17.95
C LEU A 313 -1.07 -4.70 18.59
N ASP A 314 -1.44 -3.46 18.24
CA ASP A 314 -2.70 -2.85 18.68
C ASP A 314 -3.80 -3.00 17.64
N GLY A 315 -3.41 -3.07 16.37
CA GLY A 315 -4.34 -3.31 15.29
C GLY A 315 -4.89 -4.72 15.27
N LYS A 316 -6.00 -4.86 14.57
CA LYS A 316 -6.64 -6.13 14.23
C LYS A 316 -6.72 -6.25 12.71
N ALA A 317 -6.69 -7.48 12.21
CA ALA A 317 -6.95 -7.69 10.79
C ALA A 317 -8.42 -7.40 10.49
N LEU A 318 -8.65 -6.54 9.50
CA LEU A 318 -9.98 -6.26 9.00
C LEU A 318 -10.44 -7.39 8.10
N ARG A 319 -11.70 -7.79 8.26
CA ARG A 319 -12.33 -8.86 7.50
C ARG A 319 -13.61 -8.32 6.91
N PHE A 320 -13.83 -8.57 5.63
CA PHE A 320 -15.04 -8.20 4.91
C PHE A 320 -15.34 -9.30 3.90
N ASP A 321 -16.62 -9.58 3.72
CA ASP A 321 -17.06 -10.53 2.71
C ASP A 321 -17.06 -9.80 1.36
N SER A 322 -16.07 -10.07 0.51
CA SER A 322 -16.09 -9.54 -0.86
C SER A 322 -17.21 -10.22 -1.66
N PRO A 323 -18.08 -9.49 -2.38
CA PRO A 323 -19.04 -10.11 -3.28
C PRO A 323 -18.31 -10.84 -4.42
N PRO A 324 -18.87 -11.94 -4.97
CA PRO A 324 -18.31 -12.56 -6.17
C PRO A 324 -18.37 -11.56 -7.34
N HIS A 325 -17.23 -11.32 -7.98
CA HIS A 325 -17.14 -10.47 -9.16
C HIS A 325 -17.89 -11.16 -10.33
N PRO A 326 -18.73 -10.45 -11.10
CA PRO A 326 -19.23 -10.99 -12.36
C PRO A 326 -18.06 -11.29 -13.30
N PRO A 327 -18.12 -12.35 -14.14
CA PRO A 327 -17.07 -12.60 -15.13
C PRO A 327 -16.85 -11.34 -15.99
N ALA A 328 -15.61 -11.13 -16.42
CA ALA A 328 -15.25 -10.05 -17.33
C ALA A 328 -16.26 -10.00 -18.48
N ALA A 329 -16.80 -8.82 -18.78
CA ALA A 329 -17.79 -8.66 -19.83
C ALA A 329 -17.18 -9.14 -21.16
N ASP A 330 -17.75 -10.21 -21.72
CA ASP A 330 -17.49 -10.60 -23.10
C ASP A 330 -17.85 -9.42 -24.02
N GLU A 331 -17.06 -9.26 -25.08
CA GLU A 331 -17.17 -8.19 -26.08
C GLU A 331 -18.60 -7.94 -26.57
N PRO A 332 -18.93 -6.70 -26.99
CA PRO A 332 -20.28 -6.35 -27.40
C PRO A 332 -20.71 -7.16 -28.62
N VAL A 333 -21.66 -8.06 -28.42
CA VAL A 333 -22.37 -8.75 -29.49
C VAL A 333 -23.10 -7.70 -30.33
N SER A 334 -22.61 -7.49 -31.56
CA SER A 334 -23.27 -6.74 -32.61
C SER A 334 -24.69 -7.27 -32.84
N HIS A 335 -25.70 -6.51 -32.43
CA HIS A 335 -27.07 -6.75 -32.85
C HIS A 335 -27.41 -5.89 -34.07
N SER A 336 -27.38 -6.53 -35.23
CA SER A 336 -27.93 -6.03 -36.48
C SER A 336 -29.40 -5.63 -36.29
N ARG A 337 -29.71 -4.34 -36.48
CA ARG A 337 -31.08 -3.85 -36.56
C ARG A 337 -31.77 -4.47 -37.77
N LYS A 338 -32.82 -5.28 -37.53
CA LYS A 338 -33.84 -5.59 -38.54
C LYS A 338 -34.63 -4.32 -38.84
N ALA A 339 -34.65 -3.92 -40.11
CA ALA A 339 -35.58 -2.94 -40.63
C ALA A 339 -37.01 -3.48 -40.51
N LEU A 340 -37.89 -2.69 -39.89
CA LEU A 340 -39.34 -2.87 -40.01
C LEU A 340 -39.79 -2.06 -41.22
N SER A 341 -40.35 -2.79 -42.20
CA SER A 341 -41.08 -2.23 -43.33
C SER A 341 -42.44 -1.72 -42.87
N GLU A 342 -42.73 -0.46 -43.18
CA GLU A 342 -44.08 0.10 -43.15
C GLU A 342 -44.91 -0.49 -44.30
N ASN A 343 -46.11 -0.98 -43.99
CA ASN A 343 -47.24 -1.11 -44.91
C ASN A 343 -48.51 -1.31 -44.08
N GLU A 344 -49.22 -0.21 -43.83
CA GLU A 344 -50.68 0.04 -43.97
C GLU A 344 -51.13 1.24 -43.14
#